data_AF-A0AAD6ZW79-F1
#
_entry.id   AF-A0AAD6ZW79-F1
#
_cell.length_a   1.000
_cell.length_b   1.000
_cell.length_c   1.000
_cell.angle_alpha   90.00
_cell.angle_beta   90.00
_cell.angle_gamma   90.00
#
_symmetry.space_group_name_H-M   'P 1'
#
loop_
_entity.id
_entity.type
_entity.pdbx_description
1 polymer ?
#
loop_
_entity_poly.entity_id
_entity_poly.type
_entity_poly.pdbx_seq_one_letter_code
_entity_poly.pdbx_strand_id
1 'polypeptide(L)'
;MRLGLVNYYTSLGEQVHLSGNTDNSEPLGSHAQFFHYVLLDGRRIRSIKYPESKHGSIGCSLIQIQYRGEIFSGEVQTIFQHKQEGLFDPQLRDRLLVHIQWMKPALEGNPLDPQLGVETWEYNSYLSPNDPQSPPLVIGMDEIQCPVSRGKISFTKPPLWITTSMDRFPTSMAAYGMGQEIEGPQ
;
A
#
# COMPACT_ATOMS: atom_id res chain seq x y z
N MET A 1 17.07 12.50 -1.57
CA MET A 1 17.10 11.94 -0.20
C MET A 1 16.35 10.60 -0.08
N ARG A 2 15.16 10.39 -0.71
CA ARG A 2 14.36 9.15 -0.57
C ARG A 2 14.95 7.86 -1.18
N LEU A 3 15.67 7.94 -2.31
CA LEU A 3 16.35 6.77 -2.90
C LEU A 3 17.44 6.18 -1.99
N GLY A 4 18.10 7.01 -1.17
CA GLY A 4 19.15 6.58 -0.25
C GLY A 4 18.63 5.70 0.88
N LEU A 5 17.46 6.03 1.44
CA LEU A 5 16.78 5.22 2.46
C LEU A 5 16.30 3.88 1.89
N VAL A 6 15.74 3.88 0.67
CA VAL A 6 15.35 2.65 -0.02
C VAL A 6 16.57 1.76 -0.18
N ASN A 7 17.63 2.25 -0.82
CA ASN A 7 18.86 1.48 -1.01
C ASN A 7 19.46 0.99 0.30
N TYR A 8 19.49 1.82 1.35
CA TYR A 8 19.98 1.47 2.68
C TYR A 8 19.20 0.31 3.32
N TYR A 9 17.87 0.28 3.16
CA TYR A 9 17.02 -0.78 3.72
C TYR A 9 16.76 -1.96 2.77
N THR A 10 17.08 -1.84 1.48
CA THR A 10 16.83 -2.88 0.47
C THR A 10 18.08 -3.57 -0.06
N SER A 11 19.29 -3.08 0.21
CA SER A 11 20.52 -3.76 -0.19
C SER A 11 20.85 -4.93 0.73
N LEU A 12 21.02 -6.13 0.16
CA LEU A 12 21.60 -7.31 0.83
C LEU A 12 23.13 -7.19 1.07
N GLY A 13 23.70 -6.01 0.92
CA GLY A 13 25.14 -5.73 1.03
C GLY A 13 25.48 -4.77 2.18
N GLU A 14 26.79 -4.67 2.45
CA GLU A 14 27.39 -3.90 3.53
C GLU A 14 26.87 -2.45 3.59
N GLN A 15 26.43 -2.04 4.79
CA GLN A 15 25.83 -0.73 5.05
C GLN A 15 26.87 0.39 4.84
N VAL A 16 26.85 1.03 3.67
CA VAL A 16 27.71 2.19 3.42
C VAL A 16 27.14 3.38 4.19
N HIS A 17 27.82 3.77 5.27
CA HIS A 17 27.62 5.06 5.92
C HIS A 17 27.78 6.17 4.87
N LEU A 18 26.75 6.98 4.65
CA LEU A 18 26.88 8.22 3.88
C LEU A 18 27.68 9.21 4.72
N SER A 19 29.01 9.15 4.62
CA SER A 19 29.90 10.19 5.13
C SER A 19 29.82 11.42 4.21
N GLY A 20 28.72 12.18 4.34
CA GLY A 20 28.53 13.47 3.68
C GLY A 20 28.50 14.56 4.73
N ASN A 21 29.60 15.29 4.86
CA ASN A 21 29.70 16.46 5.73
C ASN A 21 28.89 17.60 5.08
N THR A 22 27.61 17.72 5.43
CA THR A 22 26.81 18.93 5.15
C THR A 22 26.39 19.55 6.47
N ASP A 23 26.65 20.84 6.66
CA ASP A 23 26.53 21.56 7.94
C ASP A 23 25.12 21.56 8.58
N ASN A 24 24.13 20.92 7.95
CA ASN A 24 22.74 20.81 8.41
C ASN A 24 22.21 19.35 8.39
N SER A 25 23.09 18.35 8.38
CA SER A 25 22.68 16.94 8.41
C SER A 25 23.21 16.23 9.66
N GLU A 26 22.30 15.68 10.46
CA GLU A 26 22.65 14.79 11.56
C GLU A 26 22.73 13.33 11.07
N PRO A 27 23.60 12.49 11.68
CA PRO A 27 23.66 11.09 11.36
C PRO A 27 22.27 10.44 11.58
N LEU A 28 21.82 9.71 10.58
CA LEU A 28 20.59 8.92 10.67
C LEU A 28 20.75 7.89 11.80
N GLY A 29 19.72 7.70 12.63
CA GLY A 29 19.74 6.68 13.67
C GLY A 29 20.14 5.31 13.10
N SER A 30 21.01 4.56 13.79
CA SER A 30 21.59 3.33 13.25
C SER A 30 20.64 2.12 13.23
N HIS A 31 19.39 2.29 13.67
CA HIS A 31 18.45 1.20 13.86
C HIS A 31 17.10 1.48 13.18
N ALA A 32 16.57 0.47 12.50
CA ALA A 32 15.18 0.40 12.06
C ALA A 32 14.53 -0.86 12.62
N GLN A 33 13.25 -0.75 12.97
CA GLN A 33 12.44 -1.87 13.41
C GLN A 33 11.60 -2.35 12.24
N PHE A 34 11.63 -3.66 11.97
CA PHE A 34 10.90 -4.27 10.86
C PHE A 34 9.72 -5.09 11.39
N PHE A 35 8.58 -4.94 10.74
CA PHE A 35 7.34 -5.58 11.15
C PHE A 35 6.91 -6.61 10.09
N HIS A 36 6.44 -7.77 10.56
CA HIS A 36 5.87 -8.80 9.67
C HIS A 36 4.52 -8.36 9.10
N TYR A 37 3.74 -7.64 9.90
CA TYR A 37 2.44 -7.14 9.54
C TYR A 37 2.08 -5.87 10.32
N VAL A 38 1.08 -5.17 9.82
CA VAL A 38 0.37 -4.07 10.51
C VAL A 38 -1.14 -4.25 10.38
N LEU A 39 -1.91 -3.55 11.19
CA LEU A 39 -3.37 -3.55 11.13
C LEU A 39 -3.88 -2.23 10.55
N LEU A 40 -4.59 -2.30 9.43
CA LEU A 40 -5.32 -1.19 8.83
C LEU A 40 -6.81 -1.54 8.84
N ASP A 41 -7.62 -0.73 9.51
CA ASP A 41 -9.08 -0.94 9.66
C ASP A 41 -9.47 -2.35 10.12
N GLY A 42 -8.70 -2.89 11.07
CA GLY A 42 -8.89 -4.24 11.60
C GLY A 42 -8.48 -5.37 10.65
N ARG A 43 -7.92 -5.06 9.47
CA ARG A 43 -7.38 -6.02 8.52
C ARG A 43 -5.86 -6.05 8.61
N ARG A 44 -5.28 -7.23 8.42
CA ARG A 44 -3.84 -7.42 8.49
C ARG A 44 -3.21 -7.16 7.13
N ILE A 45 -2.28 -6.21 7.05
CA ILE A 45 -1.41 -6.02 5.88
C ILE A 45 -0.07 -6.68 6.18
N ARG A 46 0.39 -7.56 5.29
CA ARG A 46 1.63 -8.33 5.48
C ARG A 46 2.72 -7.91 4.50
N SER A 47 3.96 -7.97 4.98
CA SER A 47 5.15 -7.89 4.15
C SER A 47 5.36 -9.19 3.37
N ILE A 48 5.67 -9.11 2.06
CA ILE A 48 6.00 -10.31 1.27
C ILE A 48 7.35 -10.93 1.63
N LYS A 49 8.26 -10.19 2.30
CA LYS A 49 9.57 -10.71 2.73
C LYS A 49 9.47 -11.75 3.85
N TYR A 50 8.37 -11.79 4.61
CA TYR A 50 8.19 -12.70 5.72
C TYR A 50 6.99 -13.65 5.49
N PRO A 51 7.06 -14.57 4.52
CA PRO A 51 6.02 -15.55 4.29
C PRO A 51 6.03 -16.60 5.41
N GLU A 52 5.29 -16.36 6.49
CA GLU A 52 5.20 -17.28 7.64
C GLU A 52 4.52 -18.63 7.33
N SER A 53 4.11 -18.91 6.08
CA SER A 53 3.50 -20.21 5.78
C SER A 53 3.85 -20.75 4.40
N LYS A 54 4.19 -22.05 4.39
CA LYS A 54 4.29 -22.92 3.21
C LYS A 54 2.97 -23.04 2.41
N HIS A 55 1.90 -22.36 2.84
CA HIS A 55 0.53 -22.51 2.32
C HIS A 55 0.12 -21.45 1.29
N GLY A 56 1.07 -20.82 0.60
CA GLY A 56 0.85 -20.18 -0.71
C GLY A 56 -0.12 -18.99 -0.78
N SER A 57 -0.81 -18.65 0.31
CA SER A 57 -1.75 -17.53 0.35
C SER A 57 -1.05 -16.32 0.95
N ILE A 58 -0.51 -15.47 0.07
CA ILE A 58 -0.10 -14.09 0.38
C ILE A 58 -1.38 -13.24 0.52
N GLY A 59 -2.32 -13.69 1.35
CA GLY A 59 -3.56 -12.98 1.61
C GLY A 59 -3.23 -11.68 2.32
N CYS A 60 -3.45 -10.56 1.64
CA CYS A 60 -3.31 -9.19 2.16
C CYS A 60 -1.87 -8.61 2.19
N SER A 61 -1.10 -8.75 1.11
CA SER A 61 0.11 -7.93 0.89
C SER A 61 -0.12 -6.74 -0.05
N LEU A 62 -1.34 -6.56 -0.56
CA LEU A 62 -1.67 -5.49 -1.49
C LEU A 62 -2.40 -4.36 -0.79
N ILE A 63 -2.07 -3.15 -1.20
CA ILE A 63 -2.63 -1.91 -0.69
C ILE A 63 -2.98 -0.99 -1.84
N GLN A 64 -3.88 -0.06 -1.58
CA GLN A 64 -4.27 1.00 -2.50
C GLN A 64 -3.97 2.38 -1.90
N ILE A 65 -3.52 3.30 -2.74
CA ILE A 65 -3.39 4.73 -2.40
C ILE A 65 -4.01 5.60 -3.50
N GLN A 66 -4.29 6.86 -3.16
CA GLN A 66 -4.52 7.91 -4.14
C GLN A 66 -3.29 8.82 -4.21
N TYR A 67 -2.72 8.96 -5.40
CA TYR A 67 -1.55 9.77 -5.65
C TYR A 67 -1.78 10.63 -6.90
N ARG A 68 -1.66 11.95 -6.77
CA ARG A 68 -1.91 12.93 -7.85
C ARG A 68 -3.28 12.78 -8.54
N GLY A 69 -4.29 12.34 -7.79
CA GLY A 69 -5.65 12.15 -8.31
C GLY A 69 -5.91 10.78 -8.95
N GLU A 70 -4.88 9.95 -9.09
CA GLU A 70 -4.98 8.59 -9.63
C GLU A 70 -4.89 7.54 -8.52
N ILE A 71 -5.47 6.38 -8.77
CA ILE A 71 -5.44 5.23 -7.86
C ILE A 71 -4.29 4.31 -8.24
N PHE A 72 -3.50 3.93 -7.24
CA PHE A 72 -2.40 2.98 -7.41
C PHE A 72 -2.56 1.81 -6.45
N SER A 73 -2.44 0.60 -6.99
CA SER A 73 -2.30 -0.61 -6.19
C SER A 73 -0.85 -1.08 -6.17
N GLY A 74 -0.38 -1.57 -5.03
CA GLY A 74 1.00 -2.00 -4.86
C GLY A 74 1.18 -3.12 -3.86
N GLU A 75 2.25 -3.90 -4.03
CA GLU A 75 2.65 -4.96 -3.11
C GLU A 75 3.59 -4.44 -2.03
N VAL A 76 3.22 -4.69 -0.78
CA VAL A 76 3.98 -4.35 0.41
C VAL A 76 5.20 -5.27 0.51
N GLN A 77 6.36 -4.70 0.22
CA GLN A 77 7.66 -5.35 0.30
C GLN A 77 8.13 -5.50 1.73
N THR A 78 7.98 -4.44 2.52
CA THR A 78 8.51 -4.37 3.88
C THR A 78 7.77 -3.30 4.65
N ILE A 79 7.53 -3.54 5.93
CA ILE A 79 6.98 -2.55 6.85
C ILE A 79 8.03 -2.28 7.90
N PHE A 80 8.32 -1.00 8.17
CA PHE A 80 9.37 -0.63 9.10
C PHE A 80 9.09 0.70 9.78
N GLN A 81 9.74 0.90 10.93
CA GLN A 81 9.79 2.17 11.63
C GLN A 81 11.26 2.57 11.76
N HIS A 82 11.54 3.83 11.53
CA HIS A 82 12.86 4.37 11.71
C HIS A 82 12.78 5.71 12.44
N LYS A 83 13.48 5.80 13.58
CA LYS A 83 13.52 7.02 14.39
C LYS A 83 14.63 7.92 13.90
N GLN A 84 14.25 9.09 13.41
CA GLN A 84 15.20 10.16 13.11
C GLN A 84 15.30 11.06 14.35
N GLU A 85 16.49 11.17 14.91
CA GLU A 85 16.78 12.16 15.95
C GLU A 85 16.70 13.57 15.35
N GLY A 86 16.36 14.57 16.17
CA GLY A 86 16.18 15.95 15.71
C GLY A 86 14.80 16.28 15.10
N LEU A 87 13.93 15.29 14.82
CA LEU A 87 12.54 15.54 14.48
C LEU A 87 11.72 15.85 15.73
N PHE A 88 11.30 17.12 15.87
CA PHE A 88 10.47 17.58 16.98
C PHE A 88 8.99 17.16 16.87
N ASP A 89 8.54 16.79 15.66
CA ASP A 89 7.17 16.29 15.45
C ASP A 89 7.10 14.79 15.82
N PRO A 90 6.39 14.42 16.91
CA PRO A 90 6.25 13.02 17.31
C PRO A 90 5.56 12.16 16.24
N GLN A 91 4.68 12.74 15.42
CA GLN A 91 3.99 11.99 14.36
C GLN A 91 4.93 11.57 13.25
N LEU A 92 5.94 12.40 12.95
CA LEU A 92 6.97 12.06 11.97
C LEU A 92 8.01 11.12 12.55
N ARG A 93 8.37 11.30 13.84
CA ARG A 93 9.40 10.49 14.52
C ARG A 93 9.03 9.02 14.65
N ASP A 94 7.77 8.75 14.99
CA ASP A 94 7.29 7.39 15.27
C ASP A 94 6.44 6.82 14.12
N ARG A 95 6.50 7.42 12.92
CA ARG A 95 5.71 7.01 11.76
C ARG A 95 6.09 5.62 11.27
N LEU A 96 5.08 4.79 11.01
CA LEU A 96 5.25 3.53 10.28
C LEU A 96 5.37 3.81 8.80
N LEU A 97 6.42 3.25 8.19
CA LEU A 97 6.73 3.36 6.78
C LEU A 97 6.51 2.02 6.10
N VAL A 98 6.05 2.09 4.86
CA VAL A 98 5.76 0.92 4.03
C VAL A 98 6.53 1.05 2.73
N HIS A 99 7.40 0.08 2.47
CA HIS A 99 8.10 -0.05 1.19
C HIS A 99 7.23 -0.88 0.23
N ILE A 100 6.99 -0.37 -0.96
CA ILE A 100 5.97 -0.87 -1.90
C ILE A 100 6.58 -1.02 -3.30
N GLN A 101 6.14 -2.06 -4.02
CA GLN A 101 6.27 -2.15 -5.46
C GLN A 101 4.92 -1.90 -6.12
N TRP A 102 4.81 -0.82 -6.89
CA TRP A 102 3.57 -0.42 -7.56
C TRP A 102 3.31 -1.30 -8.77
N MET A 103 2.09 -1.82 -8.88
CA MET A 103 1.69 -2.67 -10.00
C MET A 103 1.61 -1.84 -11.28
N LYS A 104 1.95 -2.43 -12.43
CA LYS A 104 1.86 -1.76 -13.73
C LYS A 104 0.46 -1.94 -14.31
N PRO A 105 -0.28 -0.85 -14.64
CA PRO A 105 -1.59 -0.95 -15.26
C PRO A 105 -1.54 -1.75 -16.57
N ALA A 106 -2.59 -2.52 -16.86
CA ALA A 106 -2.72 -3.18 -18.16
C ALA A 106 -2.92 -2.15 -19.28
N LEU A 107 -2.13 -2.26 -20.37
CA LEU A 107 -2.22 -1.35 -21.53
C LEU A 107 -3.50 -1.55 -22.34
N GLU A 108 -3.94 -2.80 -22.47
CA GLU A 108 -5.24 -3.14 -23.05
C GLU A 108 -6.27 -2.89 -21.95
N GLY A 109 -7.19 -1.96 -22.19
CA GLY A 109 -8.17 -1.51 -21.21
C GLY A 109 -8.90 -2.66 -20.50
N ASN A 110 -9.43 -2.37 -19.31
CA ASN A 110 -10.03 -3.37 -18.45
C ASN A 110 -11.08 -4.23 -19.20
N PRO A 111 -10.84 -5.55 -19.39
CA PRO A 111 -11.83 -6.44 -20.01
C PRO A 111 -13.10 -6.62 -19.16
N LEU A 112 -13.11 -6.13 -17.93
CA LEU A 112 -14.23 -6.22 -17.00
C LEU A 112 -15.00 -4.90 -16.94
N ASP A 113 -16.28 -5.01 -16.58
CA ASP A 113 -17.14 -3.85 -16.39
C ASP A 113 -16.58 -2.93 -15.28
N PRO A 114 -16.32 -1.65 -15.56
CA PRO A 114 -15.86 -0.68 -14.57
C PRO A 114 -16.77 -0.58 -13.33
N GLN A 115 -18.06 -0.89 -13.47
CA GLN A 115 -19.02 -0.87 -12.36
C GLN A 115 -18.71 -1.92 -11.28
N LEU A 116 -17.90 -2.93 -11.59
CA LEU A 116 -17.48 -3.95 -10.62
C LEU A 116 -16.44 -3.43 -9.62
N GLY A 117 -15.88 -2.23 -9.82
CA GLY A 117 -14.80 -1.71 -8.97
C GLY A 117 -13.56 -2.62 -8.99
N VAL A 118 -13.32 -3.25 -10.14
CA VAL A 118 -12.18 -4.13 -10.38
C VAL A 118 -11.18 -3.39 -11.26
N GLU A 119 -9.92 -3.38 -10.87
CA GLU A 119 -8.82 -2.82 -11.67
C GLU A 119 -7.97 -3.95 -12.26
N THR A 120 -7.32 -3.69 -13.39
CA THR A 120 -6.52 -4.68 -14.12
C THR A 120 -5.08 -4.25 -14.30
N TRP A 121 -4.18 -5.19 -14.08
CA TRP A 121 -2.74 -4.97 -14.06
C TRP A 121 -2.04 -6.02 -14.91
N GLU A 122 -0.90 -5.63 -15.48
CA GLU A 122 0.02 -6.58 -16.10
C GLU A 122 0.50 -7.59 -15.06
N TYR A 123 0.41 -8.89 -15.40
CA TYR A 123 0.78 -9.97 -14.49
C TYR A 123 2.28 -9.97 -14.18
N ASN A 124 2.65 -9.93 -12.89
CA ASN A 124 4.04 -9.86 -12.41
C ASN A 124 4.85 -8.67 -12.97
N SER A 125 4.18 -7.59 -13.36
CA SER A 125 4.81 -6.37 -13.83
C SER A 125 4.59 -5.22 -12.84
N TYR A 126 5.63 -4.43 -12.63
CA TYR A 126 5.64 -3.31 -11.70
C TYR A 126 6.15 -2.04 -12.39
N LEU A 127 5.73 -0.89 -11.89
CA LEU A 127 6.23 0.40 -12.34
C LEU A 127 7.71 0.55 -12.01
N SER A 128 8.43 1.22 -12.91
CA SER A 128 9.83 1.55 -12.66
C SER A 128 9.93 2.58 -11.53
N PRO A 129 10.87 2.44 -10.58
CA PRO A 129 11.15 3.47 -9.58
C PRO A 129 11.55 4.84 -10.16
N ASN A 130 12.05 4.84 -11.40
CA ASN A 130 12.48 6.04 -12.11
C ASN A 130 11.38 6.64 -12.99
N ASP A 131 10.20 6.03 -13.03
CA ASP A 131 9.06 6.58 -13.76
C ASP A 131 8.54 7.83 -13.02
N PRO A 132 8.49 9.01 -13.67
CA PRO A 132 8.03 10.26 -13.04
C PRO A 132 6.55 10.24 -12.62
N GLN A 133 5.75 9.29 -13.12
CA GLN A 133 4.36 9.09 -12.75
C GLN A 133 4.19 8.06 -11.62
N SER A 134 5.22 7.28 -11.31
CA SER A 134 5.16 6.30 -10.22
C SER A 134 5.08 6.99 -8.85
N PRO A 135 4.25 6.51 -7.93
CA PRO A 135 4.25 7.00 -6.57
C PRO A 135 5.59 6.70 -5.86
N PRO A 136 5.89 7.38 -4.73
CA PRO A 136 7.06 7.04 -3.92
C PRO A 136 7.06 5.57 -3.52
N LEU A 137 8.22 4.91 -3.58
CA LEU A 137 8.35 3.51 -3.13
C LEU A 137 8.17 3.36 -1.62
N VAL A 138 8.38 4.43 -0.86
CA VAL A 138 8.20 4.45 0.60
C VAL A 138 7.18 5.54 0.93
N ILE A 139 6.09 5.13 1.55
CA ILE A 139 5.01 5.99 2.03
C ILE A 139 4.78 5.74 3.52
N GLY A 140 4.09 6.67 4.18
CA GLY A 140 3.56 6.41 5.50
C GLY A 140 2.36 5.47 5.46
N MET A 141 2.14 4.74 6.54
CA MET A 141 0.99 3.86 6.68
C MET A 141 -0.36 4.60 6.60
N ASP A 142 -0.39 5.86 7.02
CA ASP A 142 -1.54 6.78 6.96
C ASP A 142 -1.91 7.22 5.53
N GLU A 143 -1.02 7.01 4.54
CA GLU A 143 -1.32 7.27 3.13
C GLU A 143 -2.07 6.09 2.47
N ILE A 144 -2.18 4.95 3.17
CA ILE A 144 -2.87 3.77 2.67
C ILE A 144 -4.38 3.94 2.86
N GLN A 145 -5.12 3.92 1.75
CA GLN A 145 -6.58 4.03 1.78
C GLN A 145 -7.23 2.75 2.24
N CYS A 146 -6.86 1.61 1.63
CA CYS A 146 -7.40 0.32 2.02
C CYS A 146 -6.47 -0.82 1.58
N PRO A 147 -6.61 -2.02 2.18
CA PRO A 147 -6.00 -3.21 1.64
C PRO A 147 -6.79 -3.74 0.43
N VAL A 148 -6.11 -4.47 -0.43
CA VAL A 148 -6.62 -4.92 -1.71
C VAL A 148 -6.61 -6.44 -1.81
N SER A 149 -7.65 -7.01 -2.40
CA SER A 149 -7.68 -8.41 -2.81
C SER A 149 -7.24 -8.54 -4.26
N ARG A 150 -6.53 -9.63 -4.59
CA ARG A 150 -6.08 -9.92 -5.95
C ARG A 150 -6.54 -11.29 -6.45
N GLY A 151 -6.93 -11.32 -7.71
CA GLY A 151 -7.13 -12.53 -8.50
C GLY A 151 -6.20 -12.57 -9.72
N LYS A 152 -6.15 -13.73 -10.37
CA LYS A 152 -5.44 -13.93 -11.65
C LYS A 152 -6.44 -14.30 -12.73
N ILE A 153 -6.46 -13.53 -13.82
CA ILE A 153 -7.16 -13.90 -15.05
C ILE A 153 -6.18 -14.70 -15.91
N SER A 154 -6.42 -16.01 -16.02
CA SER A 154 -5.52 -16.92 -16.74
C SER A 154 -5.90 -17.18 -18.20
N PHE A 155 -7.08 -16.72 -18.65
CA PHE A 155 -7.56 -16.95 -20.02
C PHE A 155 -7.15 -15.83 -21.01
N THR A 156 -6.63 -14.70 -20.52
CA THR A 156 -6.04 -13.64 -21.36
C THR A 156 -4.62 -14.02 -21.77
N LYS A 157 -4.13 -13.45 -22.87
CA LYS A 157 -2.75 -13.64 -23.36
C LYS A 157 -2.14 -12.26 -23.64
N PRO A 158 -1.30 -11.71 -22.74
CA PRO A 158 -0.77 -12.32 -21.51
C PRO A 158 -1.81 -12.46 -20.37
N PRO A 159 -1.54 -13.29 -19.34
CA PRO A 159 -2.38 -13.31 -18.13
C PRO A 159 -2.40 -11.92 -17.48
N LEU A 160 -3.48 -11.60 -16.77
CA LEU A 160 -3.64 -10.35 -16.05
C LEU A 160 -3.83 -10.60 -14.55
N TRP A 161 -3.46 -9.61 -13.75
CA TRP A 161 -3.94 -9.49 -12.38
C TRP A 161 -5.19 -8.64 -12.33
N ILE A 162 -6.12 -9.02 -11.46
CA ILE A 162 -7.25 -8.19 -11.09
C ILE A 162 -7.17 -7.84 -9.63
N THR A 163 -7.53 -6.61 -9.29
CA THR A 163 -7.65 -6.17 -7.90
C THR A 163 -9.05 -5.65 -7.61
N THR A 164 -9.47 -5.81 -6.37
CA THR A 164 -10.67 -5.17 -5.84
C THR A 164 -10.34 -4.58 -4.47
N SER A 165 -10.77 -3.34 -4.25
CA SER A 165 -10.60 -2.66 -2.97
C SER A 165 -11.39 -3.41 -1.90
N MET A 166 -10.81 -3.54 -0.71
CA MET A 166 -11.50 -4.11 0.44
C MET A 166 -11.96 -3.04 1.42
N ASP A 167 -12.23 -1.84 0.89
CA ASP A 167 -12.71 -0.73 1.68
C ASP A 167 -14.02 -1.13 2.37
N ARG A 168 -14.21 -0.63 3.59
CA ARG A 168 -15.49 -0.78 4.26
C ARG A 168 -16.41 0.22 3.59
N PHE A 169 -17.32 -0.24 2.74
CA PHE A 169 -18.48 0.57 2.40
C PHE A 169 -19.08 1.04 3.73
N PRO A 170 -19.23 2.35 3.96
CA PRO A 170 -19.99 2.81 5.10
C PRO A 170 -21.34 2.15 4.94
N THR A 171 -21.62 1.18 5.81
CA THR A 171 -22.94 0.58 5.91
C THR A 171 -23.76 1.67 6.56
N SER A 172 -24.13 2.68 5.78
CA SER A 172 -25.25 3.54 6.07
C SER A 172 -26.44 2.60 6.08
N MET A 173 -26.65 1.93 7.21
CA MET A 173 -27.99 1.61 7.65
C MET A 173 -28.62 2.97 7.92
N ALA A 174 -28.98 3.68 6.85
CA ALA A 174 -30.10 4.59 6.89
C ALA A 174 -31.23 3.72 7.43
N ALA A 175 -31.51 3.90 8.71
CA ALA A 175 -32.70 3.38 9.34
C ALA A 175 -33.83 3.87 8.46
N TYR A 176 -34.33 2.99 7.59
CA TYR A 176 -35.63 3.17 6.98
C TYR A 176 -36.57 3.27 8.17
N GLY A 177 -36.94 4.50 8.50
CA GLY A 177 -37.96 4.82 9.47
C GLY A 177 -39.23 4.13 9.01
N MET A 178 -39.44 2.91 9.52
CA MET A 178 -40.73 2.27 9.56
C MET A 178 -41.58 3.08 10.54
N GLY A 179 -42.23 4.11 10.01
CA GLY A 179 -43.08 5.03 10.73
C GLY A 179 -44.04 5.73 9.77
N GLN A 180 -44.80 4.95 8.99
CA GLN A 180 -46.07 5.45 8.46
C GLN A 180 -47.16 5.05 9.45
N GLU A 181 -47.53 5.99 10.32
CA GLU A 181 -48.82 5.95 11.02
C GLU A 181 -49.92 6.14 9.98
N ILE A 182 -50.81 5.15 9.89
CA ILE A 182 -52.02 5.23 9.08
C ILE A 182 -53.06 5.95 9.93
N GLU A 183 -53.22 7.26 9.72
CA GLU A 183 -54.40 7.98 10.23
C GLU A 183 -55.64 7.51 9.46
N GLY A 184 -56.58 6.90 10.17
CA GLY A 184 -57.89 6.51 9.64
C GLY A 184 -58.88 7.68 9.62
N PRO A 185 -59.79 7.76 8.64
CA PRO A 185 -60.80 8.81 8.58
C PRO A 185 -61.93 8.53 9.59
N GLN A 186 -62.41 9.60 10.24
CA GLN A 186 -63.65 9.62 11.02
C GLN A 186 -64.88 9.76 10.12
#